data_AF-A0A7C5HAH6-F1
#
_entry.id   AF-A0A7C5HAH6-F1
#
_cell.length_a   1.000
_cell.length_b   1.000
_cell.length_c   1.000
_cell.angle_alpha   90.00
_cell.angle_beta   90.00
_cell.angle_gamma   90.00
#
_symmetry.space_group_name_H-M   'P 1'
#
loop_
_entity.id
_entity.type
_entity.pdbx_description
1 polymer ?
#
loop_
_entity_poly.entity_id
_entity_poly.type
_entity_poly.pdbx_seq_one_letter_code
_entity_poly.pdbx_strand_id
1 'polypeptide(L)'
;MIQFRLVAKTIDLSSCDTLMFTSKQAVISAESINPQWKDIPCLAIGTATAKQIENLGGKVLYQPSSFYGESLSQDIIEKFHDKKILYLRPKEISFDSKAFLLKYNIYLEEQMIYETQCRVYTAN
;
A
#
# COMPACT_ATOMS: atom_id res chain seq x y z
N MET A 1 12.18 -20.04 2.80
CA MET A 1 10.98 -19.45 3.41
C MET A 1 11.23 -17.96 3.64
N ILE A 2 10.27 -17.10 3.35
CA ILE A 2 10.42 -15.65 3.55
C ILE A 2 9.83 -15.22 4.91
N GLN A 3 10.32 -14.12 5.46
CA GLN A 3 9.75 -13.46 6.63
C GLN A 3 9.55 -11.97 6.34
N PHE A 4 8.56 -11.36 6.99
CA PHE A 4 8.30 -9.92 6.89
C PHE A 4 8.71 -9.24 8.18
N ARG A 5 9.38 -8.10 8.06
CA ARG A 5 9.81 -7.28 9.19
C ARG A 5 9.29 -5.86 9.04
N LEU A 6 8.71 -5.30 10.10
CA LEU A 6 8.34 -3.89 10.13
C LEU A 6 9.60 -3.01 10.11
N VAL A 7 9.61 -2.00 9.24
CA VAL A 7 10.71 -1.01 9.16
C VAL A 7 10.30 0.36 9.69
N ALA A 8 8.99 0.64 9.78
CA ALA A 8 8.45 1.86 10.35
C ALA A 8 7.91 1.62 11.78
N LYS A 9 8.07 2.61 12.65
CA LYS A 9 7.50 2.62 14.01
C LYS A 9 6.18 3.38 14.10
N THR A 10 5.97 4.34 13.20
CA THR A 10 4.81 5.23 13.15
C THR A 10 4.41 5.41 11.70
N ILE A 11 3.14 5.71 11.45
CA ILE A 11 2.62 6.15 10.14
C ILE A 11 2.00 7.52 10.38
N ASP A 12 2.44 8.51 9.61
CA ASP A 12 1.80 9.82 9.61
C ASP A 12 0.62 9.79 8.64
N LEU A 13 -0.57 10.04 9.17
CA LEU A 13 -1.83 10.04 8.43
C LEU A 13 -2.41 11.45 8.28
N SER A 14 -1.73 12.48 8.80
CA SER A 14 -2.28 13.84 8.92
C SER A 14 -2.39 14.59 7.59
N SER A 15 -1.57 14.23 6.60
CA SER A 15 -1.50 14.86 5.28
C SER A 15 -2.35 14.18 4.22
N CYS A 16 -2.83 12.96 4.46
CA CYS A 16 -3.49 12.14 3.44
C CYS A 16 -5.00 12.02 3.68
N ASP A 17 -5.75 11.88 2.59
CA ASP A 17 -7.19 11.56 2.61
C ASP A 17 -7.49 10.16 2.06
N THR A 18 -6.48 9.50 1.48
CA THR A 18 -6.61 8.21 0.81
C THR A 18 -5.34 7.39 1.03
N LEU A 19 -5.50 6.10 1.35
CA LEU A 19 -4.38 5.15 1.44
C LEU A 19 -4.30 4.28 0.18
N MET A 20 -3.08 3.90 -0.20
CA MET A 20 -2.85 2.92 -1.26
C MET A 20 -2.13 1.70 -0.71
N PHE A 21 -2.63 0.51 -1.04
CA PHE A 21 -2.05 -0.77 -0.65
C PHE A 21 -1.86 -1.70 -1.86
N THR A 22 -0.62 -2.18 -2.03
CA THR A 22 -0.26 -3.12 -3.11
C THR A 22 -0.02 -4.54 -2.64
N SER A 23 -0.21 -4.83 -1.34
CA SER A 23 -0.11 -6.19 -0.82
C SER A 23 -0.92 -6.37 0.46
N LYS A 24 -1.37 -7.60 0.73
CA LYS A 24 -1.99 -7.96 2.02
C LYS A 24 -1.07 -7.65 3.21
N GLN A 25 0.24 -7.88 3.02
CA GLN A 25 1.23 -7.65 4.07
C GLN A 25 1.35 -6.18 4.42
N ALA A 26 1.18 -5.27 3.46
CA ALA A 26 1.16 -3.83 3.74
C ALA A 26 -0.02 -3.48 4.68
N VAL A 27 -1.20 -4.04 4.44
CA VAL A 27 -2.39 -3.83 5.30
C VAL A 27 -2.15 -4.37 6.72
N ILE A 28 -1.62 -5.60 6.84
CA ILE A 28 -1.30 -6.22 8.14
C ILE A 28 -0.25 -5.40 8.91
N SER A 29 0.74 -4.88 8.17
CA SER A 29 1.79 -4.06 8.75
C SER A 29 1.25 -2.71 9.21
N ALA A 30 0.36 -2.08 8.43
CA ALA A 30 -0.30 -0.84 8.81
C ALA A 30 -1.17 -1.01 10.06
N GLU A 31 -1.95 -2.09 10.16
CA GLU A 31 -2.72 -2.44 11.37
C GLU A 31 -1.82 -2.55 12.61
N SER A 32 -0.66 -3.16 12.45
CA SER A 32 0.28 -3.34 13.57
C SER A 32 0.95 -2.03 14.00
N ILE A 33 1.13 -1.07 13.07
CA ILE A 33 1.83 0.19 13.34
C ILE A 33 0.85 1.28 13.83
N ASN A 34 -0.28 1.45 13.17
CA ASN A 34 -1.26 2.48 13.51
C ASN A 34 -2.68 2.08 13.07
N PRO A 35 -3.51 1.49 13.95
CA PRO A 35 -4.88 1.07 13.64
C PRO A 35 -5.81 2.18 13.12
N GLN A 36 -5.47 3.47 13.29
CA GLN A 36 -6.26 4.58 12.76
C GLN A 36 -6.29 4.62 11.22
N TRP A 37 -5.44 3.85 10.53
CA TRP A 37 -5.50 3.69 9.08
C TRP A 37 -6.90 3.28 8.58
N LYS A 38 -7.68 2.58 9.42
CA LYS A 38 -9.02 2.08 9.10
C LYS A 38 -10.05 3.19 8.86
N ASP A 39 -9.79 4.38 9.38
CA ASP A 39 -10.68 5.54 9.21
C ASP A 39 -10.54 6.18 7.82
N ILE A 40 -9.46 5.86 7.09
CA ILE A 40 -9.11 6.45 5.80
C ILE A 40 -9.50 5.49 4.66
N PRO A 41 -10.18 5.97 3.60
CA PRO A 41 -10.53 5.15 2.45
C PRO A 41 -9.29 4.63 1.71
N CYS A 42 -9.35 3.38 1.26
CA CYS A 42 -8.20 2.64 0.73
C CYS A 42 -8.37 2.25 -0.75
N LEU A 43 -7.34 2.50 -1.55
CA LEU A 43 -7.13 1.92 -2.87
C LEU A 43 -6.38 0.59 -2.72
N ALA A 44 -7.00 -0.49 -3.17
CA ALA A 44 -6.40 -1.82 -3.15
C ALA A 44 -5.97 -2.23 -4.55
N ILE A 45 -4.75 -2.76 -4.70
CA ILE A 45 -4.28 -3.28 -6.00
C ILE A 45 -5.11 -4.45 -6.55
N GLY A 46 -5.85 -5.14 -5.68
CA GLY A 46 -6.61 -6.31 -6.08
C GLY A 46 -7.39 -6.96 -4.96
N THR A 47 -8.17 -7.96 -5.32
CA THR A 47 -9.21 -8.57 -4.46
C THR A 47 -8.66 -9.16 -3.17
N ALA A 48 -7.46 -9.76 -3.20
CA ALA A 48 -6.85 -10.30 -1.99
C ALA A 48 -6.50 -9.20 -0.97
N THR A 49 -6.04 -8.04 -1.45
CA THR A 49 -5.72 -6.88 -0.61
C THR A 49 -6.99 -6.19 -0.14
N ALA A 50 -7.99 -6.02 -1.01
CA ALA A 50 -9.30 -5.47 -0.66
C ALA A 50 -9.97 -6.26 0.47
N LYS A 51 -10.02 -7.60 0.34
CA LYS A 51 -10.54 -8.48 1.40
C LYS A 51 -9.76 -8.34 2.71
N GLN A 52 -8.44 -8.19 2.64
CA GLN A 52 -7.63 -7.99 3.85
C GLN A 52 -7.96 -6.66 4.55
N ILE A 53 -8.22 -5.61 3.78
CA ILE A 53 -8.66 -4.30 4.30
C ILE A 53 -9.99 -4.47 5.03
N GLU A 54 -10.98 -5.07 4.37
CA GLU A 54 -12.32 -5.28 4.94
C GLU A 54 -12.28 -6.17 6.18
N ASN A 55 -11.52 -7.26 6.15
CA ASN A 55 -11.37 -8.20 7.27
C ASN A 55 -10.79 -7.55 8.53
N LEU A 56 -9.95 -6.52 8.37
CA LEU A 56 -9.37 -5.77 9.48
C LEU A 56 -10.24 -4.56 9.89
N GLY A 57 -11.35 -4.31 9.20
CA GLY A 57 -12.31 -3.24 9.50
C GLY A 57 -12.05 -1.92 8.77
N GLY A 58 -11.17 -1.91 7.77
CA GLY A 58 -10.94 -0.75 6.90
C GLY A 58 -11.96 -0.63 5.76
N LYS A 59 -11.91 0.49 5.04
CA LYS A 59 -12.85 0.80 3.94
C LYS A 59 -12.15 0.74 2.59
N VAL A 60 -12.58 -0.15 1.70
CA VAL A 60 -12.11 -0.20 0.31
C VAL A 60 -12.86 0.84 -0.51
N LEU A 61 -12.14 1.84 -1.00
CA LEU A 61 -12.67 2.86 -1.92
C LEU A 61 -12.68 2.36 -3.36
N TYR A 62 -11.62 1.65 -3.76
CA TYR A 62 -11.46 1.20 -5.12
C TYR A 62 -10.54 -0.02 -5.22
N GLN A 63 -10.79 -0.87 -6.21
CA GLN A 63 -9.85 -1.84 -6.72
C GLN A 63 -9.92 -1.87 -8.25
N PRO A 64 -8.78 -1.99 -8.96
CA PRO A 64 -8.77 -2.12 -10.41
C PRO A 64 -9.28 -3.50 -10.83
N SER A 65 -9.80 -3.60 -12.06
CA SER A 65 -10.21 -4.88 -12.66
C SER A 65 -9.03 -5.82 -12.91
N SER A 66 -7.82 -5.28 -12.99
CA SER A 66 -6.57 -6.02 -13.21
C SER A 66 -5.55 -5.72 -12.11
N PHE A 67 -4.82 -6.75 -11.68
CA PHE A 67 -4.00 -6.70 -10.46
C PHE A 67 -2.56 -6.18 -10.67
N TYR A 68 -2.39 -5.23 -11.59
CA TYR A 68 -1.08 -4.67 -11.94
C TYR A 68 -0.92 -3.24 -11.43
N GLY A 69 0.29 -2.90 -10.98
CA GLY A 69 0.61 -1.58 -10.42
C GLY A 69 0.36 -0.46 -11.42
N GLU A 70 0.62 -0.72 -12.71
CA GLU A 70 0.32 0.20 -13.80
C GLU A 70 -1.18 0.48 -13.92
N SER A 71 -2.03 -0.54 -13.91
CA SER A 71 -3.49 -0.39 -14.00
C SER A 71 -4.05 0.45 -12.86
N LEU A 72 -3.62 0.19 -11.62
CA LEU A 72 -4.02 1.02 -10.48
C LEU A 72 -3.53 2.46 -10.64
N SER A 73 -2.33 2.67 -11.19
CA SER A 73 -1.79 4.01 -11.39
C SER A 73 -2.54 4.76 -12.51
N GLN A 74 -2.95 4.08 -13.57
CA GLN A 74 -3.84 4.63 -14.60
C GLN A 74 -5.20 5.02 -14.01
N ASP A 75 -5.79 4.16 -13.19
CA ASP A 75 -7.04 4.46 -12.49
C ASP A 75 -6.90 5.65 -11.53
N ILE A 76 -5.74 5.82 -10.88
CA ILE A 76 -5.45 7.01 -10.06
C ILE A 76 -5.44 8.27 -10.92
N ILE A 77 -4.81 8.24 -12.09
CA ILE A 77 -4.78 9.37 -13.03
C ILE A 77 -6.20 9.78 -13.43
N GLU A 78 -7.04 8.81 -13.76
CA GLU A 78 -8.39 9.08 -14.27
C GLU A 78 -9.38 9.50 -13.17
N LYS A 79 -9.32 8.86 -11.99
CA LYS A 79 -10.39 8.93 -10.98
C LYS A 79 -10.00 9.59 -9.67
N PHE A 80 -8.71 9.69 -9.36
CA PHE A 80 -8.21 10.09 -8.04
C PHE A 80 -7.07 11.10 -8.09
N HIS A 81 -6.96 11.87 -9.19
CA HIS A 81 -5.88 12.86 -9.38
C HIS A 81 -5.95 14.03 -8.38
N ASP A 82 -7.11 14.27 -7.76
CA ASP A 82 -7.35 15.29 -6.73
C ASP A 82 -7.02 14.81 -5.31
N LYS A 83 -6.77 13.51 -5.12
CA LYS A 83 -6.58 12.90 -3.80
C LYS A 83 -5.16 13.04 -3.29
N LYS A 84 -5.04 13.19 -1.97
CA LYS A 84 -3.75 13.10 -1.26
C LYS A 84 -3.51 11.66 -0.85
N ILE A 85 -2.85 10.93 -1.73
CA ILE A 85 -2.65 9.49 -1.59
C ILE A 85 -1.33 9.21 -0.86
N LEU A 86 -1.41 8.46 0.24
CA LEU A 86 -0.25 7.87 0.92
C LEU A 86 -0.14 6.38 0.57
N TYR A 87 0.94 6.04 -0.12
CA TYR A 87 1.27 4.67 -0.49
C TYR A 87 2.09 3.98 0.61
N LEU A 88 1.45 3.07 1.32
CA LEU A 88 2.08 2.24 2.34
C LEU A 88 2.66 0.97 1.68
N ARG A 89 3.98 0.92 1.56
CA ARG A 89 4.69 -0.01 0.66
C ARG A 89 5.73 -0.89 1.36
N PRO A 90 6.10 -2.04 0.75
CA PRO A 90 7.34 -2.74 1.08
C PRO A 90 8.58 -1.90 0.77
N LYS A 91 9.72 -2.26 1.35
CA LYS A 91 11.04 -1.72 0.97
C LYS A 91 11.38 -2.01 -0.49
N GLU A 92 11.09 -3.22 -0.99
CA GLU A 92 11.27 -3.59 -2.39
C GLU A 92 9.92 -3.63 -3.11
N ILE A 93 9.79 -2.92 -4.23
CA ILE A 93 8.57 -2.84 -5.04
C ILE A 93 8.76 -3.53 -6.39
N SER A 94 7.69 -4.13 -6.91
CA SER A 94 7.66 -4.68 -8.28
C SER A 94 7.37 -3.62 -9.34
N PHE A 95 6.74 -2.51 -8.95
CA PHE A 95 6.37 -1.42 -9.84
C PHE A 95 6.45 -0.07 -9.11
N ASP A 96 7.05 0.91 -9.76
CA ASP A 96 7.25 2.26 -9.21
C ASP A 96 6.08 3.18 -9.57
N SER A 97 4.97 3.01 -8.82
CA SER A 97 3.78 3.86 -8.95
C SER A 97 4.08 5.33 -8.75
N LYS A 98 5.04 5.69 -7.89
CA LYS A 98 5.40 7.08 -7.63
C LYS A 98 6.07 7.71 -8.85
N ALA A 99 7.10 7.07 -9.39
CA ALA A 99 7.77 7.55 -10.60
C ALA A 99 6.83 7.56 -11.81
N PHE A 100 5.91 6.60 -11.90
CA PHE A 100 4.91 6.55 -12.97
C PHE A 100 3.93 7.73 -12.87
N LEU A 101 3.31 7.96 -11.70
CA LEU A 101 2.34 9.03 -11.49
C LEU A 101 2.95 10.43 -11.61
N LEU A 102 4.23 10.58 -11.23
CA LEU A 102 4.94 11.84 -11.35
C LEU A 102 5.05 12.32 -12.81
N LYS A 103 5.11 11.40 -13.79
CA LYS A 103 5.09 11.75 -15.24
C LYS A 103 3.80 12.45 -15.66
N TYR A 104 2.74 12.31 -14.87
CA TYR A 104 1.43 12.92 -15.09
C TYR A 104 1.14 14.03 -14.07
N ASN A 105 2.19 14.57 -13.42
CA ASN A 105 2.11 15.62 -12.41
C ASN A 105 1.24 15.26 -11.17
N ILE A 106 1.07 13.96 -10.89
CA ILE A 106 0.39 13.48 -9.69
C ILE A 106 1.43 13.10 -8.66
N TYR A 107 1.36 13.74 -7.50
CA TYR A 107 2.26 13.48 -6.39
C TYR A 107 1.71 12.33 -5.54
N LEU A 108 2.49 11.24 -5.46
CA LEU A 108 2.23 10.11 -4.58
C LEU A 108 3.18 10.19 -3.38
N GLU A 109 2.64 10.41 -2.19
CA GLU A 109 3.39 10.22 -0.96
C GLU A 109 3.61 8.73 -0.74
N GLU A 110 4.78 8.32 -0.24
CA GLU A 110 5.05 6.91 0.04
C GLU A 110 5.74 6.76 1.39
N GLN A 111 5.42 5.67 2.07
CA GLN A 111 6.11 5.27 3.27
C GLN A 111 6.42 3.78 3.23
N MET A 112 7.70 3.44 3.41
CA MET A 112 8.13 2.05 3.59
C MET A 112 7.75 1.60 5.01
N ILE A 113 6.93 0.54 5.10
CA ILE A 113 6.45 0.05 6.41
C ILE A 113 6.88 -1.38 6.72
N TYR A 114 7.27 -2.18 5.72
CA TYR A 114 7.87 -3.49 5.94
C TYR A 114 8.94 -3.83 4.90
N GLU A 115 9.78 -4.83 5.20
CA GLU A 115 10.68 -5.46 4.24
C GLU A 115 10.51 -6.99 4.25
N THR A 116 10.81 -7.62 3.11
CA THR A 116 10.86 -9.07 2.98
C THR A 116 12.30 -9.53 3.19
N GLN A 117 12.51 -10.53 4.05
CA GLN A 117 13.82 -11.12 4.29
C GLN A 117 13.82 -12.62 3.96
N CYS A 118 14.92 -13.10 3.38
CA CYS A 118 15.15 -14.53 3.21
C CYS A 118 15.55 -15.15 4.55
N ARG A 119 14.87 -16.23 4.96
CA ARG A 119 15.35 -17.03 6.10
C ARG A 119 16.62 -17.78 5.68
N VAL A 120 17.70 -17.56 6.42
CA VAL A 120 18.92 -18.36 6.33
C VAL A 120 18.69 -19.61 7.18
N TYR A 121 18.74 -20.78 6.56
CA TYR A 121 18.76 -22.05 7.28
C TYR A 121 20.21 -22.42 7.50
N THR A 122 20.70 -22.38 8.73
CA THR A 122 21.94 -23.05 9.11
C THR A 122 21.69 -24.54 9.07
N ALA A 123 22.43 -25.26 8.22
CA ALA A 123 22.47 -26.72 8.26
C ALA A 123 23.14 -27.11 9.59
N ASN A 124 22.37 -27.76 10.47
CA ASN A 124 22.89 -28.49 11.62
C ASN A 124 23.20 -29.93 11.21
#